data_AF-H1D2K6-F1
#
_entry.id   AF-H1D2K6-F1
#
_cell.length_a   1.000
_cell.length_b   1.000
_cell.length_c   1.000
_cell.angle_alpha   90.00
_cell.angle_beta   90.00
_cell.angle_gamma   90.00
#
_symmetry.space_group_name_H-M   'P 1'
#
loop_
_entity.id
_entity.type
_entity.pdbx_description
1 polymer ?
#
loop_
_entity_poly.entity_id
_entity_poly.type
_entity_poly.pdbx_seq_one_letter_code
_entity_poly.pdbx_strand_id
1 'polypeptide(L)'
;MNNPPLNRTLKVRATSLRKGMTPEEKKLWYQYLRFYPVKFRRQQIQAPFILDFYCHQARLAIEIDGSQHYTDYGRSYDQWRTKHIEKKALLSSASPTVISATASTASAS
;
A
#
# COMPACT_ATOMS: atom_id res chain seq x y z
N MET A 1 -5.29 24.65 -0.18
CA MET A 1 -4.24 23.65 0.15
C MET A 1 -3.65 23.14 -1.16
N ASN A 2 -2.47 23.63 -1.54
CA ASN A 2 -1.81 23.25 -2.80
C ASN A 2 -1.27 21.82 -2.67
N ASN A 3 -1.99 20.86 -3.23
CA ASN A 3 -1.49 19.50 -3.35
C ASN A 3 -0.38 19.52 -4.41
N PRO A 4 0.90 19.24 -4.07
CA PRO A 4 1.97 19.26 -5.07
C PRO A 4 1.62 18.30 -6.21
N PRO A 5 1.96 18.63 -7.47
CA PRO A 5 1.56 17.83 -8.61
C PRO A 5 2.04 16.40 -8.40
N LEU A 6 1.08 15.48 -8.25
CA LEU A 6 1.32 14.05 -8.09
C LEU A 6 2.37 13.62 -9.12
N ASN A 7 3.57 13.30 -8.64
CA ASN A 7 4.75 13.05 -9.47
C ASN A 7 4.37 12.06 -10.57
N ARG A 8 4.61 12.42 -11.84
CA ARG A 8 4.33 11.58 -13.02
C ARG A 8 4.84 10.16 -12.81
N THR A 9 5.99 10.03 -12.15
CA THR A 9 6.61 8.76 -11.74
C THR A 9 5.71 7.91 -10.85
N LEU A 10 5.04 8.48 -9.84
CA LEU A 10 4.12 7.74 -8.97
C LEU A 10 2.87 7.28 -9.72
N LYS A 11 2.36 8.08 -10.67
CA LYS A 11 1.23 7.69 -11.51
C LYS A 11 1.59 6.51 -12.42
N VAL A 12 2.76 6.56 -13.06
CA VAL A 12 3.28 5.48 -13.90
C VAL A 12 3.50 4.22 -13.06
N ARG A 13 4.15 4.35 -11.89
CA ARG A 13 4.40 3.23 -10.97
C ARG A 13 3.10 2.60 -10.47
N ALA A 14 2.13 3.39 -10.01
CA ALA A 14 0.84 2.88 -9.57
C ALA A 14 0.10 2.15 -10.71
N THR A 15 0.23 2.63 -11.95
CA THR A 15 -0.36 1.97 -13.12
C THR A 15 0.33 0.63 -13.41
N SER A 16 1.65 0.58 -13.32
CA SER A 16 2.42 -0.66 -13.45
C SER A 16 2.04 -1.67 -12.37
N LEU A 17 1.98 -1.26 -11.10
CA LEU A 17 1.59 -2.11 -9.97
C LEU A 17 0.16 -2.67 -10.13
N ARG A 18 -0.78 -1.88 -10.67
CA ARG A 18 -2.14 -2.40 -10.97
C ARG A 18 -2.14 -3.50 -12.03
N LYS A 19 -1.19 -3.50 -12.96
CA LYS A 19 -1.05 -4.56 -13.96
C LYS A 19 -0.28 -5.75 -13.42
N GLY A 20 0.73 -5.49 -12.59
CA GLY A 20 1.65 -6.48 -12.03
C GLY A 20 1.38 -6.87 -10.59
N MET A 21 0.12 -6.98 -10.16
CA MET A 21 -0.21 -7.38 -8.78
C MET A 21 0.35 -8.78 -8.47
N THR A 22 0.81 -8.99 -7.23
CA THR A 22 1.25 -10.31 -6.75
C THR A 22 0.09 -11.31 -6.68
N PRO A 23 0.33 -12.63 -6.60
CA PRO A 23 -0.73 -13.61 -6.39
C PRO A 23 -1.60 -13.32 -5.16
N GLU A 24 -0.99 -12.88 -4.07
CA GLU A 24 -1.65 -12.56 -2.80
C GLU A 24 -2.54 -11.31 -2.94
N GLU A 25 -2.03 -10.26 -3.57
CA GLU A 25 -2.81 -9.05 -3.89
C GLU A 25 -3.98 -9.36 -4.81
N LYS A 26 -3.76 -10.18 -5.85
CA LYS A 26 -4.83 -10.63 -6.76
C LYS A 26 -5.90 -11.39 -5.99
N LYS A 27 -5.50 -12.32 -5.11
CA LYS A 27 -6.42 -13.10 -4.28
C LYS A 27 -7.28 -12.18 -3.43
N LEU A 28 -6.67 -11.28 -2.66
CA LEU A 28 -7.39 -10.34 -1.80
C LEU A 28 -8.31 -9.41 -2.60
N TRP A 29 -7.83 -8.88 -3.72
CA TRP A 29 -8.60 -7.96 -4.56
C TRP A 29 -9.82 -8.64 -5.18
N TYR A 30 -9.61 -9.72 -5.94
CA TYR A 30 -10.66 -10.32 -6.76
C TYR A 30 -11.63 -11.18 -5.95
N GLN A 31 -11.21 -11.78 -4.84
CA GLN A 31 -12.09 -12.62 -4.03
C GLN A 31 -12.86 -11.82 -2.96
N TYR A 32 -12.31 -10.70 -2.50
CA TYR A 32 -12.88 -9.95 -1.36
C TYR A 32 -13.10 -8.47 -1.66
N LEU A 33 -12.01 -7.69 -1.79
CA LEU A 33 -12.10 -6.23 -1.71
C LEU A 33 -12.86 -5.58 -2.88
N ARG A 34 -12.84 -6.18 -4.07
CA ARG A 34 -13.55 -5.65 -5.26
C ARG A 34 -15.07 -5.64 -5.08
N PHE A 35 -15.61 -6.55 -4.28
CA PHE A 35 -17.05 -6.72 -4.07
C PHE A 35 -17.49 -6.31 -2.67
N TYR A 36 -16.57 -5.79 -1.87
CA TYR A 36 -16.87 -5.39 -0.50
C TYR A 36 -17.83 -4.20 -0.48
N PRO A 37 -18.76 -4.10 0.50
CA PRO A 37 -19.76 -3.03 0.54
C PRO A 37 -19.17 -1.62 0.61
N VAL A 38 -18.01 -1.46 1.26
CA VAL A 38 -17.27 -0.19 1.26
C VAL A 38 -16.18 -0.18 0.20
N LYS A 39 -15.98 1.00 -0.41
CA LYS A 39 -15.11 1.16 -1.57
C LYS A 39 -13.63 1.08 -1.20
N PHE A 40 -12.97 0.04 -1.69
CA PHE A 40 -11.51 -0.06 -1.71
C PHE A 40 -10.94 0.40 -3.06
N ARG A 41 -9.80 1.07 -3.00
CA ARG A 41 -8.94 1.41 -4.15
C ARG A 41 -7.67 0.58 -4.06
N ARG A 42 -7.24 0.00 -5.17
CA ARG A 42 -5.94 -0.69 -5.25
C ARG A 42 -4.85 0.22 -5.81
N GLN A 43 -3.65 0.10 -5.26
CA GLN A 43 -2.45 0.85 -5.65
C GLN A 43 -2.73 2.37 -5.60
N GLN A 44 -3.17 2.83 -4.42
CA GLN A 44 -3.55 4.21 -4.16
C GLN A 44 -2.32 5.06 -3.91
N ILE A 45 -2.15 6.13 -4.69
CA ILE A 45 -1.06 7.08 -4.46
C ILE A 45 -1.39 7.88 -3.20
N GLN A 46 -0.55 7.73 -2.19
CA GLN A 46 -0.54 8.52 -0.97
C GLN A 46 0.85 9.12 -0.86
N ALA A 47 1.07 10.23 -1.58
CA ALA A 47 2.40 10.79 -1.75
C ALA A 47 3.12 10.97 -0.38
N PRO A 48 4.39 10.55 -0.29
CA PRO A 48 5.27 10.14 -1.39
C PRO A 48 5.25 8.65 -1.79
N PHE A 49 4.33 7.82 -1.27
CA PHE A 49 4.29 6.38 -1.49
C PHE A 49 2.99 5.90 -2.18
N ILE A 50 2.91 4.60 -2.44
CA ILE A 50 1.74 3.93 -3.02
C ILE A 50 1.33 2.83 -2.02
N LEU A 51 0.05 2.82 -1.65
CA LEU A 51 -0.56 1.83 -0.78
C LEU A 51 -1.23 0.74 -1.62
N ASP A 52 -1.07 -0.54 -1.26
CA ASP A 52 -1.62 -1.66 -2.04
C ASP A 52 -3.14 -1.60 -2.08
N PHE A 53 -3.79 -1.35 -0.93
CA PHE A 53 -5.22 -1.09 -0.86
C PHE A 53 -5.55 0.06 0.11
N TYR A 54 -6.57 0.84 -0.24
CA TYR A 54 -7.03 1.96 0.57
C TYR A 54 -8.55 2.11 0.58
N CYS A 55 -9.13 2.19 1.78
CA CYS A 55 -10.52 2.55 2.02
C CYS A 55 -10.60 3.96 2.60
N HIS A 56 -11.19 4.90 1.84
CA HIS A 56 -11.29 6.29 2.28
C HIS A 56 -12.25 6.46 3.47
N GLN A 57 -13.38 5.76 3.45
CA GLN A 57 -14.41 5.84 4.49
C GLN A 57 -13.87 5.39 5.86
N ALA A 58 -13.09 4.31 5.88
CA ALA A 58 -12.47 3.79 7.10
C ALA A 58 -11.11 4.43 7.42
N ARG A 59 -10.58 5.29 6.53
CA ARG A 59 -9.20 5.79 6.58
C ARG A 59 -8.18 4.67 6.79
N LEU A 60 -8.40 3.54 6.12
CA LEU A 60 -7.68 2.29 6.31
C LEU A 60 -6.81 1.99 5.08
N ALA A 61 -5.54 1.74 5.31
CA ALA A 61 -4.60 1.18 4.35
C ALA A 61 -4.32 -0.28 4.71
N ILE A 62 -4.33 -1.15 3.69
CA ILE A 62 -3.92 -2.55 3.81
C ILE A 62 -2.74 -2.74 2.88
N GLU A 63 -1.63 -3.22 3.42
CA GLU A 63 -0.41 -3.53 2.68
C GLU A 63 -0.10 -5.02 2.78
N ILE A 64 0.27 -5.62 1.65
CA ILE A 64 0.67 -7.01 1.60
C ILE A 64 2.18 -7.04 1.44
N ASP A 65 2.87 -7.56 2.45
CA ASP A 65 4.32 -7.71 2.39
C ASP A 65 4.67 -8.81 1.38
N GLY A 66 4.94 -8.39 0.14
CA GLY A 66 5.45 -9.24 -0.91
C GLY A 66 6.93 -9.60 -0.73
N SER A 67 7.40 -10.62 -1.46
CA SER A 67 8.80 -11.07 -1.39
C SER A 67 9.83 -9.97 -1.72
N GLN A 68 9.42 -8.97 -2.50
CA GLN A 68 10.21 -7.78 -2.85
C GLN A 68 10.68 -6.97 -1.63
N HIS A 69 9.97 -7.03 -0.50
CA HIS A 69 10.37 -6.37 0.75
C HIS A 69 11.63 -7.00 1.38
N TYR A 70 11.93 -8.27 1.06
CA TYR A 70 13.13 -8.96 1.56
C TYR A 70 14.39 -8.67 0.74
N THR A 71 14.32 -7.80 -0.27
CA THR A 71 15.52 -7.28 -0.96
C THR A 71 16.15 -6.13 -0.17
N ASP A 72 17.44 -5.86 -0.34
CA ASP A 72 18.11 -4.72 0.32
C ASP A 72 17.46 -3.38 -0.04
N TYR A 73 16.99 -3.26 -1.28
CA TYR A 73 16.24 -2.10 -1.76
C TYR A 73 14.87 -2.00 -1.08
N GLY A 74 14.13 -3.11 -0.97
CA GLY A 74 12.84 -3.19 -0.28
C GLY A 74 12.95 -2.76 1.18
N ARG A 75 13.90 -3.32 1.93
CA ARG A 75 14.18 -2.94 3.32
C ARG A 75 14.52 -1.47 3.50
N SER A 76 15.38 -0.93 2.63
CA SER A 76 15.79 0.48 2.70
C SER A 76 14.62 1.43 2.42
N TYR A 77 13.77 1.07 1.45
CA TYR A 77 12.56 1.81 1.13
C TYR A 77 11.54 1.76 2.28
N ASP A 78 11.33 0.59 2.90
CA ASP A 78 10.43 0.44 4.05
C ASP A 78 10.90 1.26 5.26
N GLN A 79 12.20 1.21 5.59
CA GLN A 79 12.76 2.03 6.67
C GLN A 79 12.56 3.53 6.42
N TRP A 80 12.78 3.98 5.18
CA TRP A 80 12.52 5.37 4.81
C TRP A 80 11.03 5.71 4.93
N ARG A 81 10.13 4.82 4.48
CA ARG A 81 8.69 4.98 4.54
C ARG A 81 8.20 5.08 5.99
N THR A 82 8.61 4.17 6.86
CA THR A 82 8.24 4.14 8.29
C THR A 82 8.60 5.45 8.96
N LYS A 83 9.84 5.92 8.79
CA LYS A 83 10.28 7.23 9.33
C LYS A 83 9.43 8.39 8.82
N HIS A 84 8.99 8.35 7.56
CA HIS A 84 8.17 9.40 6.97
C HIS A 84 6.72 9.39 7.48
N ILE A 85 6.15 8.19 7.67
CA ILE A 85 4.80 8.02 8.22
C ILE A 85 4.77 8.42 9.69
N GLU A 86 5.72 7.96 10.50
CA GLU A 86 5.82 8.31 11.92
C GLU A 86 5.94 9.83 12.11
N LYS A 87 6.83 10.48 11.36
CA LYS A 87 6.98 11.94 11.41
C LYS A 87 5.67 12.67 11.07
N LYS A 88 4.90 12.17 10.11
CA LYS A 88 3.62 12.79 9.70
C LYS A 88 2.48 12.47 10.68
N ALA A 89 2.43 11.27 11.24
CA ALA A 89 1.46 10.86 12.25
C ALA A 89 1.62 11.69 13.55
N LEU A 90 2.87 11.96 13.96
CA LEU A 90 3.17 12.85 15.08
C LEU A 90 2.70 14.31 14.85
N LEU A 91 2.57 14.73 13.59
CA LEU A 91 2.17 16.09 13.22
C LEU A 91 0.67 16.20 12.87
N SER A 92 -0.05 15.09 12.69
CA SER A 92 -1.44 15.12 12.27
C SER A 92 -2.20 13.81 12.56
N SER A 93 -3.28 13.94 13.35
CA SER A 93 -4.28 12.89 13.61
C SER A 93 -5.09 12.48 12.36
N ALA A 94 -4.82 13.08 11.19
CA ALA A 94 -5.48 12.80 9.92
C ALA A 94 -4.83 11.64 9.12
N SER A 95 -3.77 11.01 9.64
CA SER A 95 -3.08 9.91 8.94
C SER A 95 -3.93 8.63 8.88
N PRO A 96 -3.82 7.84 7.80
CA PRO A 96 -4.54 6.57 7.70
C PRO A 96 -3.96 5.53 8.67
N THR A 97 -4.82 4.65 9.17
CA THR A 97 -4.38 3.44 9.89
C THR A 97 -3.82 2.46 8.87
N VAL A 98 -2.60 1.96 9.09
CA VAL A 98 -1.94 0.99 8.20
C VAL A 98 -1.95 -0.38 8.88
N ILE A 99 -2.45 -1.39 8.16
CA ILE A 99 -2.36 -2.80 8.55
C ILE A 99 -1.47 -3.50 7.52
N SER A 100 -0.38 -4.11 7.98
CA SER A 100 0.52 -4.92 7.15
C SER A 100 0.23 -6.41 7.37
N ALA A 101 0.19 -7.18 6.28
CA ALA A 101 0.03 -8.63 6.32
C ALA A 101 1.20 -9.32 5.62
N THR A 102 1.90 -10.20 6.33
CA THR A 102 2.94 -11.05 5.75
C THR A 102 2.35 -12.31 5.13
N ALA A 103 2.68 -12.60 3.88
CA ALA A 103 2.38 -13.88 3.27
C ALA A 103 3.25 -14.98 3.91
N SER A 104 2.74 -15.66 4.93
CA SER A 104 3.35 -16.88 5.46
C SER A 104 3.12 -18.00 4.45
N THR A 105 4.16 -18.38 3.70
CA THR A 105 4.16 -19.65 2.98
C THR A 105 4.19 -20.76 4.02
N ALA A 106 3.02 -21.32 4.34
CA ALA A 106 2.98 -22.65 4.94
C ALA A 106 3.41 -23.63 3.85
N SER A 107 4.65 -24.09 3.92
CA SER A 107 5.11 -25.27 3.19
C SER A 107 4.26 -26.44 3.68
N ALA A 108 3.36 -26.95 2.84
CA ALA A 108 2.73 -28.23 3.11
C ALA A 108 3.80 -29.31 2.90
N SER A 109 4.20 -29.95 4.00
CA SER A 109 4.98 -31.19 4.02
C SER A 109 4.16 -32.37 3.54
#